data_AF-A0A523UXV5-F1
#
_entry.id   AF-A0A523UXV5-F1
#
_cell.length_a   1.000
_cell.length_b   1.000
_cell.length_c   1.000
_cell.angle_alpha   90.00
_cell.angle_beta   90.00
_cell.angle_gamma   90.00
#
_symmetry.space_group_name_H-M   'P 1'
#
loop_
_entity.id
_entity.type
_entity.pdbx_description
1 polymer ?
#
loop_
_entity_poly.entity_id
_entity_poly.type
_entity_poly.pdbx_seq_one_letter_code
_entity_poly.pdbx_strand_id
1 'polypeptide(L)'
;MTKADTKKQGLDIEEVLSLREELDELTSRIELAEQKKTAVKPEIYTKVKTDYEAKMNKIINKLAKRSDALRSEFERTRRSEAKVKDKSAALQDELEEIKFRYELGEYSQEDHDRLSKEKMSVIKTMGKEKATLEESSRFLSDILSRIDGALGPREESAGVTAEGAAPDVEAEGAAPDVEAGVTIAPEPAISQVSKPETEVPHTQTPLNDIAGELEAEMKEPETEELASDQKVSLFDSESEEIGSKLVSESKEEKELKCPNCGFTNMLDSWYCEKCGAELVQESKGGGA
;
A
#
# COMPACT_ATOMS: atom_id res chain seq x y z
N MET A 1 8.35 -6.55 4.57
CA MET A 1 8.07 -7.80 3.81
C MET A 1 9.38 -8.47 3.44
N THR A 2 9.53 -9.78 3.68
CA THR A 2 10.81 -10.50 3.54
C THR A 2 10.84 -11.43 2.32
N LYS A 3 12.05 -11.92 1.95
CA LYS A 3 12.23 -12.97 0.94
C LYS A 3 11.42 -14.25 1.25
N ALA A 4 11.16 -14.53 2.53
CA ALA A 4 10.34 -15.67 2.93
C ALA A 4 8.84 -15.43 2.70
N ASP A 5 8.38 -14.18 2.85
CA ASP A 5 6.97 -13.81 2.65
C ASP A 5 6.59 -13.84 1.16
N THR A 6 7.52 -13.42 0.31
CA THR A 6 7.37 -13.41 -1.15
C THR A 6 7.38 -14.82 -1.74
N LYS A 7 8.24 -15.71 -1.22
CA LYS A 7 8.24 -17.13 -1.61
C LYS A 7 6.92 -17.83 -1.25
N LYS A 8 6.31 -17.50 -0.10
CA LYS A 8 4.97 -17.98 0.28
C LYS A 8 3.86 -17.46 -0.65
N GLN A 9 4.06 -16.28 -1.23
CA GLN A 9 3.15 -15.68 -2.22
C GLN A 9 3.43 -16.16 -3.66
N GLY A 10 4.31 -17.14 -3.86
CA GLY A 10 4.67 -17.66 -5.18
C GLY A 10 5.61 -16.76 -6.00
N LEU A 11 6.11 -15.69 -5.38
CA LEU A 11 7.12 -14.79 -5.96
C LEU A 11 8.51 -15.30 -5.58
N ASP A 12 9.14 -16.05 -6.49
CA ASP A 12 10.52 -16.51 -6.30
C ASP A 12 11.52 -15.44 -6.74
N ILE A 13 11.83 -14.52 -5.82
CA ILE A 13 12.74 -13.38 -6.08
C ILE A 13 14.17 -13.86 -6.31
N GLU A 14 14.57 -14.94 -5.63
CA GLU A 14 15.93 -15.49 -5.76
C GLU A 14 16.13 -16.06 -7.16
N GLU A 15 15.15 -16.81 -7.67
CA GLU A 15 15.16 -17.29 -9.05
C GLU A 15 15.18 -16.13 -10.07
N VAL A 16 14.45 -15.04 -9.81
CA VAL A 16 14.43 -13.89 -10.72
C VAL A 16 15.79 -13.18 -10.78
N LEU A 17 16.45 -13.02 -9.63
CA LEU A 17 17.79 -12.42 -9.59
C LEU A 17 18.84 -13.35 -10.23
N SER A 18 18.75 -14.67 -10.02
CA SER A 18 19.66 -15.61 -10.65
C SER A 18 19.49 -15.66 -12.17
N LEU A 19 18.25 -15.66 -12.67
CA LEU A 19 17.95 -15.58 -14.11
C LEU A 19 18.50 -14.28 -14.71
N ARG A 20 18.49 -13.18 -13.97
CA ARG A 20 19.08 -11.91 -14.38
C ARG A 20 20.61 -12.01 -14.52
N GLU A 21 21.29 -12.58 -13.54
CA GLU A 21 22.74 -12.80 -13.59
C GLU A 21 23.15 -13.73 -14.75
N GLU A 22 22.39 -14.81 -14.97
CA GLU A 22 22.59 -15.71 -16.11
C GLU A 22 22.42 -14.99 -17.46
N LEU A 23 21.49 -14.05 -17.55
CA LEU A 23 21.26 -13.23 -18.75
C LEU A 23 22.44 -12.29 -19.02
N ASP A 24 22.96 -11.62 -17.99
CA ASP A 24 24.13 -10.73 -18.12
C ASP A 24 25.39 -11.53 -18.54
N GLU A 25 25.57 -12.74 -17.98
CA GLU A 25 26.68 -13.62 -18.35
C GLU A 25 26.59 -14.08 -19.82
N LEU A 26 25.40 -14.50 -20.28
CA LEU A 26 25.19 -14.89 -21.67
C LEU A 26 25.38 -13.72 -22.64
N THR A 27 24.91 -12.53 -22.27
CA THR A 27 25.11 -11.31 -23.05
C THR A 27 26.61 -11.03 -23.22
N SER A 28 27.37 -11.07 -22.12
CA SER A 28 28.83 -10.89 -22.14
C SER A 28 29.54 -11.94 -23.00
N ARG A 29 29.08 -13.20 -22.98
CA ARG A 29 29.62 -14.28 -23.83
C ARG A 29 29.34 -14.05 -25.31
N ILE A 30 28.15 -13.55 -25.66
CA ILE A 30 27.78 -13.22 -27.05
C ILE A 30 28.64 -12.05 -27.55
N GLU A 31 28.82 -11.00 -26.75
CA GLU A 31 29.71 -9.88 -27.08
C GLU A 31 31.15 -10.33 -27.32
N LEU A 32 31.68 -11.19 -26.45
CA LEU A 32 33.02 -11.76 -26.62
C LEU A 32 33.12 -12.62 -27.90
N ALA A 33 32.07 -13.37 -28.23
CA ALA A 33 32.02 -14.13 -29.47
C ALA A 33 32.02 -13.22 -30.70
N GLU A 34 31.34 -12.07 -30.64
CA GLU A 34 31.35 -11.06 -31.71
C GLU A 34 32.75 -10.44 -31.90
N GLN A 35 33.43 -10.09 -30.80
CA GLN A 35 34.81 -9.55 -30.86
C GLN A 35 35.80 -10.54 -31.49
N LYS A 36 35.59 -11.85 -31.29
CA LYS A 36 36.46 -12.91 -31.79
C LYS A 36 36.01 -13.51 -33.12
N LYS A 37 34.98 -12.96 -33.76
CA LYS A 37 34.35 -13.48 -34.97
C LYS A 37 35.33 -13.74 -36.13
N THR A 38 36.32 -12.88 -36.31
CA THR A 38 37.31 -13.00 -37.40
C THR A 38 38.41 -14.03 -37.11
N ALA A 39 38.57 -14.45 -35.85
CA ALA A 39 39.58 -15.43 -35.43
C ALA A 39 39.12 -16.88 -35.60
N VAL A 40 37.85 -17.11 -35.92
CA VAL A 40 37.23 -18.44 -36.07
C VAL A 40 36.54 -18.56 -37.42
N LYS A 41 36.27 -19.81 -37.84
CA LYS A 41 35.51 -20.04 -39.07
C LYS A 41 34.09 -19.46 -38.93
N PRO A 42 33.54 -18.83 -40.00
CA PRO A 42 32.20 -18.22 -39.94
C PRO A 42 31.11 -19.19 -39.46
N GLU A 43 31.13 -20.43 -39.95
CA GLU A 43 30.15 -21.48 -39.56
C GLU A 43 30.19 -21.81 -38.07
N ILE A 44 31.39 -21.85 -37.47
CA ILE A 44 31.58 -22.15 -36.04
C ILE A 44 31.08 -20.98 -35.19
N TYR A 45 31.43 -19.75 -35.57
CA TYR A 45 30.92 -18.55 -34.90
C TYR A 45 29.39 -18.50 -34.94
N THR A 46 28.79 -18.69 -36.13
CA THR A 46 27.32 -18.65 -36.28
C THR A 46 26.65 -19.69 -35.40
N LYS A 47 27.13 -20.94 -35.42
CA LYS A 47 26.59 -22.01 -34.59
C LYS A 47 26.65 -21.66 -33.10
N VAL A 48 27.82 -21.24 -32.61
CA VAL A 48 28.03 -20.91 -31.19
C VAL A 48 27.17 -19.72 -30.77
N LYS A 49 27.09 -18.68 -31.60
CA LYS A 49 26.25 -17.51 -31.36
C LYS A 49 24.77 -17.90 -31.26
N THR A 50 24.25 -18.65 -32.23
CA THR A 50 22.86 -19.14 -32.23
C THR A 50 22.55 -20.00 -31.00
N ASP A 51 23.48 -20.84 -30.55
CA ASP A 51 23.30 -21.64 -29.33
C ASP A 51 23.19 -20.76 -28.07
N TYR A 52 24.00 -19.70 -27.96
CA TYR A 52 23.92 -18.75 -26.86
C TYR A 52 22.66 -17.89 -26.92
N GLU A 53 22.28 -17.39 -28.09
CA GLU A 53 21.04 -16.63 -28.31
C GLU A 53 19.80 -17.48 -27.95
N ALA A 54 19.78 -18.76 -28.33
CA ALA A 54 18.70 -19.67 -27.97
C ALA A 54 18.59 -19.89 -26.44
N LYS A 55 19.72 -19.95 -25.72
CA LYS A 55 19.72 -20.00 -24.25
C LYS A 55 19.25 -18.69 -23.64
N MET A 56 19.72 -17.56 -24.15
CA MET A 56 19.34 -16.23 -23.71
C MET A 56 17.82 -16.01 -23.85
N ASN A 57 17.25 -16.36 -25.01
CA ASN A 57 15.81 -16.25 -25.26
C ASN A 57 14.97 -17.09 -24.29
N LYS A 58 15.45 -18.28 -23.90
CA LYS A 58 14.78 -19.10 -22.88
C LYS A 58 14.77 -18.41 -21.51
N ILE A 59 15.88 -17.78 -21.13
CA ILE A 59 15.98 -17.03 -19.87
C ILE A 59 15.11 -15.77 -19.92
N ILE A 60 15.13 -15.00 -21.00
CA ILE A 60 14.26 -13.83 -21.21
C ILE A 60 12.79 -14.21 -21.01
N ASN A 61 12.33 -15.31 -21.63
CA ASN A 61 10.95 -15.76 -21.50
C ASN A 61 10.59 -16.14 -20.05
N LYS A 62 11.51 -16.77 -19.31
CA LYS A 62 11.32 -17.07 -17.88
C LYS A 62 11.26 -15.79 -17.05
N LEU A 63 12.19 -14.87 -17.29
CA LEU A 63 12.30 -13.59 -16.59
C LEU A 63 11.04 -12.76 -16.83
N ALA A 64 10.55 -12.67 -18.08
CA ALA A 64 9.33 -11.96 -18.43
C ALA A 64 8.12 -12.48 -17.65
N LYS A 65 7.88 -13.80 -17.66
CA LYS A 65 6.77 -14.42 -16.93
C LYS A 65 6.83 -14.15 -15.44
N ARG A 66 8.02 -14.23 -14.83
CA ARG A 66 8.19 -13.95 -13.39
C ARG A 66 8.08 -12.45 -13.08
N SER A 67 8.56 -11.58 -13.97
CA SER A 67 8.46 -10.12 -13.84
C SER A 67 7.00 -9.65 -13.88
N ASP A 68 6.15 -10.26 -14.71
CA ASP A 68 4.73 -9.92 -14.78
C ASP A 68 3.98 -10.28 -13.48
N ALA A 69 4.36 -11.40 -12.85
CA ALA A 69 3.84 -11.75 -11.53
C ALA A 69 4.25 -10.72 -10.47
N LEU A 70 5.53 -10.31 -10.46
CA LEU A 70 6.04 -9.27 -9.55
C LEU A 70 5.36 -7.92 -9.78
N ARG A 71 5.17 -7.49 -11.03
CA ARG A 71 4.42 -6.27 -11.38
C ARG A 71 2.97 -6.34 -10.91
N SER A 72 2.32 -7.49 -11.09
CA SER A 72 0.93 -7.69 -10.66
C SER A 72 0.77 -7.57 -9.13
N GLU A 73 1.71 -8.12 -8.36
CA GLU A 73 1.72 -7.99 -6.90
C GLU A 73 2.08 -6.57 -6.44
N PHE A 74 3.00 -5.89 -7.13
CA PHE A 74 3.30 -4.49 -6.87
C PHE A 74 2.04 -3.61 -7.05
N GLU A 75 1.32 -3.77 -8.17
CA GLU A 75 0.08 -3.04 -8.43
C GLU A 75 -1.05 -3.44 -7.47
N ARG A 76 -1.10 -4.68 -6.99
CA ARG A 76 -2.05 -5.07 -5.93
C ARG A 76 -1.71 -4.34 -4.62
N THR A 77 -0.44 -4.33 -4.23
CA THR A 77 0.04 -3.68 -3.00
C THR A 77 -0.27 -2.19 -3.03
N ARG A 78 0.07 -1.50 -4.14
CA ARG A 78 -0.20 -0.08 -4.34
C ARG A 78 -1.70 0.27 -4.29
N ARG A 79 -2.56 -0.58 -4.87
CA ARG A 79 -4.02 -0.42 -4.74
C ARG A 79 -4.49 -0.58 -3.30
N SER A 80 -3.87 -1.46 -2.51
CA SER A 80 -4.18 -1.61 -1.10
C SER A 80 -3.75 -0.37 -0.30
N GLU A 81 -2.56 0.19 -0.58
CA GLU A 81 -2.08 1.43 0.03
C GLU A 81 -3.05 2.59 -0.21
N ALA A 82 -3.50 2.76 -1.45
CA ALA A 82 -4.47 3.79 -1.80
C ALA A 82 -5.77 3.63 -0.99
N LYS A 83 -6.31 2.41 -0.90
CA LYS A 83 -7.51 2.13 -0.10
C LYS A 83 -7.33 2.44 1.38
N VAL A 84 -6.18 2.08 1.97
CA VAL A 84 -5.90 2.37 3.39
C VAL A 84 -5.74 3.87 3.60
N LYS A 85 -5.09 4.57 2.66
CA LYS A 85 -4.95 6.02 2.69
C LYS A 85 -6.32 6.72 2.63
N ASP A 86 -7.17 6.35 1.70
CA ASP A 86 -8.49 6.96 1.51
C ASP A 86 -9.38 6.72 2.74
N LYS A 87 -9.37 5.50 3.29
CA LYS A 87 -10.09 5.19 4.53
C LYS A 87 -9.56 5.95 5.74
N SER A 88 -8.24 6.09 5.85
CA SER A 88 -7.62 6.87 6.93
C SER A 88 -8.03 8.34 6.84
N ALA A 89 -8.07 8.92 5.63
CA ALA A 89 -8.52 10.29 5.43
C ALA A 89 -9.99 10.47 5.84
N ALA A 90 -10.88 9.56 5.40
CA ALA A 90 -12.29 9.61 5.79
C ALA A 90 -12.48 9.53 7.32
N LEU A 91 -11.70 8.69 8.02
CA LEU A 91 -11.75 8.61 9.48
C LEU A 91 -11.19 9.87 10.17
N GLN A 92 -10.27 10.59 9.53
CA GLN A 92 -9.78 11.88 10.02
C GLN A 92 -10.87 12.94 9.87
N ASP A 93 -11.56 12.98 8.73
CA ASP A 93 -12.69 13.88 8.51
C ASP A 93 -13.81 13.61 9.55
N GLU A 94 -14.12 12.33 9.82
CA GLU A 94 -15.09 11.95 10.85
C GLU A 94 -14.65 12.38 12.26
N LEU A 95 -13.34 12.33 12.57
CA LEU A 95 -12.82 12.84 13.85
C LEU A 95 -12.99 14.35 13.97
N GLU A 96 -12.74 15.09 12.88
CA GLU A 96 -12.95 16.53 12.83
C GLU A 96 -14.43 16.87 13.01
N GLU A 97 -15.33 16.13 12.37
CA GLU A 97 -16.78 16.27 12.57
C GLU A 97 -17.19 15.98 14.02
N ILE A 98 -16.72 14.88 14.62
CA ILE A 98 -17.01 14.53 16.02
C ILE A 98 -16.58 15.66 16.96
N LYS A 99 -15.39 16.21 16.75
CA LYS A 99 -14.86 17.33 17.53
C LYS A 99 -15.74 18.57 17.37
N PHE A 100 -16.11 18.92 16.13
CA PHE A 100 -16.94 20.09 15.86
C PHE A 100 -18.34 19.96 16.50
N ARG A 101 -18.98 18.79 16.38
CA ARG A 101 -20.30 18.53 17.00
C ARG A 101 -20.24 18.54 18.53
N TYR A 102 -19.14 18.11 19.12
CA TYR A 102 -18.88 18.27 20.55
C TYR A 102 -18.80 19.75 20.95
N GLU A 103 -18.08 20.58 20.19
CA GLU A 103 -18.00 22.03 20.42
C GLU A 103 -19.37 22.73 20.30
N LEU A 104 -20.27 22.21 19.46
CA LEU A 104 -21.66 22.65 19.37
C LEU A 104 -22.55 22.16 20.52
N GLY A 105 -22.03 21.31 21.40
CA GLY A 105 -22.76 20.73 22.54
C GLY A 105 -23.69 19.57 22.17
N GLU A 106 -23.58 19.01 20.96
CA GLU A 106 -24.38 17.83 20.56
C GLU A 106 -23.92 16.54 21.23
N TYR A 107 -22.66 16.50 21.69
CA TYR A 107 -22.09 15.37 22.40
C TYR A 107 -21.71 15.75 23.82
N SER A 108 -21.89 14.80 24.75
CA SER A 108 -21.26 14.87 26.06
C SER A 108 -19.75 14.66 25.94
N GLN A 109 -18.99 15.08 26.95
CA GLN A 109 -17.55 14.79 27.03
C GLN A 109 -17.28 13.27 26.95
N GLU A 110 -18.11 12.46 27.61
CA GLU A 110 -17.98 11.00 27.62
C GLU A 110 -18.21 10.39 26.23
N ASP A 111 -19.22 10.87 25.49
CA ASP A 111 -19.50 10.43 24.13
C ASP A 111 -18.41 10.86 23.14
N HIS A 112 -17.96 12.12 23.24
CA HIS A 112 -16.83 12.63 22.45
C HIS A 112 -15.58 11.77 22.67
N ASP A 113 -15.20 11.53 23.93
CA ASP A 113 -13.98 10.80 24.25
C ASP A 113 -14.06 9.34 23.78
N ARG A 114 -15.23 8.70 23.91
CA ARG A 114 -15.45 7.34 23.42
C ARG A 114 -15.30 7.27 21.90
N LEU A 115 -16.03 8.10 21.17
CA LEU A 115 -16.05 8.10 19.70
C LEU A 115 -14.67 8.47 19.13
N SER A 116 -14.04 9.52 19.69
CA SER A 116 -12.70 9.95 19.28
C SER A 116 -11.67 8.85 19.52
N LYS A 117 -11.70 8.20 20.69
CA LYS A 117 -10.78 7.09 20.99
C LYS A 117 -10.98 5.89 20.06
N GLU A 118 -12.22 5.54 19.74
CA GLU A 118 -12.52 4.47 18.80
C GLU A 118 -11.91 4.76 17.42
N LYS A 119 -12.22 5.91 16.83
CA LYS A 119 -11.71 6.31 15.50
C LYS A 119 -10.19 6.45 15.49
N MET A 120 -9.59 7.06 16.51
CA MET A 120 -8.14 7.15 16.64
C MET A 120 -7.46 5.77 16.72
N SER A 121 -8.10 4.79 17.38
CA SER A 121 -7.56 3.43 17.45
C SER A 121 -7.52 2.76 16.08
N VAL A 122 -8.56 2.98 15.25
CA VAL A 122 -8.65 2.46 13.88
C VAL A 122 -7.65 3.17 12.96
N ILE A 123 -7.49 4.49 13.08
CA ILE A 123 -6.47 5.24 12.32
C ILE A 123 -5.07 4.72 12.67
N LYS A 124 -4.82 4.43 13.96
CA LYS A 124 -3.53 3.88 14.40
C LYS A 124 -3.27 2.49 13.82
N THR A 125 -4.27 1.62 13.75
CA THR A 125 -4.10 0.29 13.13
C THR A 125 -3.90 0.40 11.62
N MET A 126 -4.68 1.26 10.94
CA MET A 126 -4.50 1.56 9.51
C MET A 126 -3.12 2.18 9.21
N GLY A 127 -2.60 3.02 10.09
CA GLY A 127 -1.25 3.59 9.95
C GLY A 127 -0.16 2.51 9.98
N LYS A 128 -0.30 1.50 10.84
CA LYS A 128 0.61 0.34 10.86
C LYS A 128 0.48 -0.48 9.57
N GLU A 129 -0.74 -0.77 9.13
CA GLU A 129 -1.00 -1.50 7.89
C GLU A 129 -0.39 -0.76 6.69
N LYS A 130 -0.62 0.54 6.57
CA LYS A 130 -0.03 1.40 5.54
C LYS A 130 1.50 1.32 5.54
N ALA A 131 2.15 1.43 6.71
CA ALA A 131 3.60 1.32 6.80
C ALA A 131 4.12 -0.04 6.29
N THR A 132 3.43 -1.13 6.62
CA THR A 132 3.80 -2.48 6.13
C THR A 132 3.62 -2.62 4.62
N LEU A 133 2.56 -2.04 4.05
CA LEU A 133 2.32 -2.02 2.62
C LEU A 133 3.37 -1.18 1.89
N GLU A 134 3.69 0.02 2.40
CA GLU A 134 4.71 0.91 1.83
C GLU A 134 6.10 0.25 1.79
N GLU A 135 6.48 -0.47 2.85
CA GLU A 135 7.72 -1.24 2.84
C GLU A 135 7.70 -2.33 1.75
N SER A 136 6.57 -3.02 1.59
CA SER A 136 6.37 -4.06 0.59
C SER A 136 6.44 -3.51 -0.84
N SER A 137 5.78 -2.37 -1.09
CA SER A 137 5.79 -1.66 -2.36
C SER A 137 7.18 -1.19 -2.74
N ARG A 138 7.92 -0.59 -1.79
CA ARG A 138 9.34 -0.19 -2.01
C ARG A 138 10.21 -1.38 -2.36
N PHE A 139 10.06 -2.48 -1.64
CA PHE A 139 10.83 -3.70 -1.88
C PHE A 139 10.55 -4.30 -3.27
N LEU A 140 9.28 -4.41 -3.67
CA LEU A 140 8.91 -4.90 -5.00
C LEU A 140 9.38 -3.95 -6.11
N SER A 141 9.29 -2.64 -5.89
CA SER A 141 9.78 -1.62 -6.84
C SER A 141 11.30 -1.69 -7.05
N ASP A 142 12.08 -1.91 -6.00
CA ASP A 142 13.54 -2.08 -6.11
C ASP A 142 13.89 -3.31 -6.95
N ILE A 143 13.21 -4.44 -6.71
CA ILE A 143 13.41 -5.67 -7.50
C ILE A 143 13.06 -5.46 -8.97
N LEU A 144 11.89 -4.86 -9.25
CA LEU A 144 11.46 -4.58 -10.62
C LEU A 144 12.45 -3.65 -11.34
N SER A 145 12.99 -2.65 -10.65
CA SER A 145 14.01 -1.75 -11.22
C SER A 145 15.29 -2.50 -11.59
N ARG A 146 15.72 -3.47 -10.77
CA ARG A 146 16.87 -4.33 -11.07
C ARG A 146 16.62 -5.27 -12.24
N ILE A 147 15.37 -5.64 -12.51
CA ILE A 147 15.01 -6.47 -13.67
C ILE A 147 14.95 -5.62 -14.95
N ASP A 148 14.27 -4.48 -14.90
CA ASP A 148 14.01 -3.65 -16.07
C ASP A 148 15.26 -2.95 -16.59
N GLY A 149 16.23 -2.62 -15.72
CA GLY A 149 17.54 -2.12 -16.15
C GLY A 149 18.35 -3.09 -17.02
N ALA A 150 17.96 -4.38 -17.11
CA ALA A 150 18.62 -5.41 -17.93
C ALA A 150 18.16 -5.44 -19.37
N LEU A 151 16.86 -5.26 -19.57
CA LEU A 151 16.17 -5.65 -20.79
C LEU A 151 16.36 -4.60 -21.90
N GLY A 152 17.14 -3.56 -21.64
CA GLY A 152 17.22 -2.36 -22.47
C GLY A 152 15.88 -1.61 -22.49
N PRO A 153 15.82 -0.43 -23.13
CA PRO A 153 14.54 0.15 -23.50
C PRO A 153 13.81 -0.88 -24.34
N ARG A 154 12.75 -1.47 -23.80
CA ARG A 154 11.76 -2.19 -24.59
C ARG A 154 11.24 -1.15 -25.57
N GLU A 155 11.69 -1.20 -26.83
CA GLU A 155 11.05 -0.42 -27.88
C GLU A 155 9.56 -0.76 -27.77
N GLU A 156 8.78 0.23 -27.34
CA GLU A 156 7.35 0.21 -27.49
C GLU A 156 7.13 -0.12 -28.96
N SER A 157 6.74 -1.38 -29.19
CA SER A 157 6.17 -1.82 -30.45
C SER A 157 5.04 -0.84 -30.71
N ALA A 158 5.36 0.17 -31.52
CA ALA A 158 4.45 1.15 -32.04
C ALA A 158 3.17 0.41 -32.40
N GLY A 159 2.09 0.79 -31.74
CA GLY A 159 0.76 0.36 -32.14
C GLY A 159 0.66 0.61 -33.63
N VAL A 160 0.47 -0.47 -34.38
CA VAL A 160 -0.03 -0.40 -35.74
C VAL A 160 -1.40 0.25 -35.62
N THR A 161 -1.42 1.58 -35.73
CA THR A 161 -2.60 2.33 -36.11
C THR A 161 -3.00 1.75 -37.46
N ALA A 162 -4.06 0.95 -37.43
CA ALA A 162 -4.81 0.57 -38.62
C ALA A 162 -5.36 1.86 -39.24
N GLU A 163 -4.57 2.43 -40.14
CA GLU A 163 -4.95 3.53 -40.99
C GLU A 163 -5.65 2.97 -42.24
N GLY A 164 -6.68 3.69 -42.66
CA GLY A 164 -7.77 3.22 -43.50
C GLY A 164 -7.39 2.60 -44.84
N ALA A 165 -8.14 1.57 -45.21
CA ALA A 165 -8.45 1.23 -46.59
C ALA A 165 -9.91 0.75 -46.64
N ALA A 166 -10.84 1.70 -46.68
CA ALA A 166 -12.17 1.45 -47.18
C ALA A 166 -12.11 1.56 -48.72
N PRO A 167 -12.47 0.52 -49.49
CA PRO A 167 -12.67 0.69 -50.91
C PRO A 167 -14.03 1.36 -51.15
N ASP A 168 -13.94 2.48 -51.86
CA ASP A 168 -15.01 3.11 -52.63
C ASP A 168 -15.76 2.05 -53.45
N VAL A 169 -17.07 1.92 -53.25
CA VAL A 169 -17.93 1.16 -54.15
C VAL A 169 -19.15 2.00 -54.49
N GLU A 170 -19.27 2.20 -55.79
CA GLU A 170 -20.14 3.06 -56.55
C GLU A 170 -21.64 2.85 -56.24
N ALA A 171 -22.33 3.99 -56.19
CA ALA A 171 -23.78 4.05 -56.25
C ALA A 171 -24.22 4.01 -57.73
N GLU A 172 -24.94 2.96 -58.12
CA GLU A 172 -25.84 2.98 -59.27
C GLU A 172 -27.18 2.36 -58.88
N GLY A 173 -28.26 3.06 -59.21
CA GLY A 173 -29.55 2.92 -58.56
C GLY A 173 -30.50 1.88 -59.15
N ALA A 174 -31.63 1.73 -58.46
CA ALA A 174 -32.93 1.38 -59.05
C ALA A 174 -34.01 1.50 -57.96
N ALA A 175 -34.90 2.49 -58.10
CA ALA A 175 -36.29 2.34 -57.70
C ALA A 175 -37.00 1.51 -58.82
N PRO A 176 -38.14 0.80 -58.59
CA PRO A 176 -39.35 1.45 -58.08
C PRO A 176 -40.32 0.58 -57.24
N ASP A 177 -41.25 1.32 -56.61
CA ASP A 177 -42.69 1.06 -56.43
C ASP A 177 -43.28 -0.08 -55.55
N VAL A 178 -43.95 0.40 -54.49
CA VAL A 178 -45.34 0.16 -53.98
C VAL A 178 -45.81 -1.21 -53.47
N GLU A 179 -46.28 -1.25 -52.22
CA GLU A 179 -47.73 -1.27 -51.89
C GLU A 179 -47.97 -1.38 -50.36
N ALA A 180 -48.84 -0.49 -49.89
CA ALA A 180 -49.89 -0.66 -48.88
C ALA A 180 -49.60 -1.20 -47.45
N GLY A 181 -49.86 -0.33 -46.46
CA GLY A 181 -50.03 -0.70 -45.05
C GLY A 181 -50.36 0.49 -44.15
N VAL A 182 -51.51 1.13 -44.37
CA VAL A 182 -52.07 2.25 -43.58
C VAL A 182 -52.74 1.74 -42.29
N THR A 183 -52.47 2.37 -41.14
CA THR A 183 -53.44 2.80 -40.11
C THR A 183 -52.72 3.77 -39.13
N ILE A 184 -53.00 5.09 -39.13
CA ILE A 184 -54.03 5.84 -38.34
C ILE A 184 -53.72 5.74 -36.82
N ALA A 185 -53.59 6.77 -35.97
CA ALA A 185 -53.74 8.23 -35.99
C ALA A 185 -53.23 8.78 -34.61
N PRO A 186 -53.16 10.11 -34.39
CA PRO A 186 -52.31 10.76 -33.38
C PRO A 186 -53.00 11.17 -32.07
N GLU A 187 -52.16 11.64 -31.15
CA GLU A 187 -52.31 12.58 -30.01
C GLU A 187 -53.71 13.12 -29.64
N PRO A 188 -53.91 13.46 -28.34
CA PRO A 188 -53.95 14.89 -28.09
C PRO A 188 -53.22 15.36 -26.81
N ALA A 189 -52.73 16.60 -26.92
CA ALA A 189 -52.42 17.57 -25.87
C ALA A 189 -53.49 17.62 -24.74
N ILE A 190 -53.19 18.10 -23.53
CA ILE A 190 -53.30 19.50 -23.01
C ILE A 190 -52.98 19.30 -21.49
N SER A 191 -52.21 20.09 -20.74
CA SER A 191 -52.57 21.43 -20.28
C SER A 191 -51.47 22.03 -19.41
N GLN A 192 -51.17 23.29 -19.70
CA GLN A 192 -50.47 24.22 -18.85
C GLN A 192 -51.32 24.56 -17.61
N VAL A 193 -50.68 24.75 -16.45
CA VAL A 193 -51.24 25.51 -15.33
C VAL A 193 -50.20 26.50 -14.83
N SER A 194 -50.66 27.74 -14.75
CA SER A 194 -49.98 28.98 -14.38
C SER A 194 -49.79 29.17 -12.87
N LYS A 195 -48.80 30.00 -12.51
CA LYS A 195 -48.66 31.01 -11.42
C LYS A 195 -49.66 31.00 -10.22
N PRO A 196 -49.21 31.35 -8.99
CA PRO A 196 -48.68 32.69 -8.64
C PRO A 196 -47.37 32.63 -7.83
N GLU A 197 -46.37 33.51 -7.95
CA GLU A 197 -46.33 34.96 -7.70
C GLU A 197 -46.83 35.37 -6.31
N THR A 198 -45.94 35.23 -5.31
CA THR A 198 -45.94 36.08 -4.12
C THR A 198 -44.61 36.82 -4.09
N GLU A 199 -44.68 38.10 -4.41
CA GLU A 199 -43.69 39.14 -4.14
C GLU A 199 -43.51 39.32 -2.63
N VAL A 200 -42.27 39.38 -2.14
CA VAL A 200 -41.79 40.42 -1.19
C VAL A 200 -40.24 40.41 -1.16
N PRO A 201 -39.56 41.49 -0.75
CA PRO A 201 -38.85 42.38 -1.68
C PRO A 201 -37.33 42.37 -1.50
N HIS A 202 -36.67 42.96 -2.50
CA HIS A 202 -35.28 43.42 -2.46
C HIS A 202 -34.94 44.24 -1.21
N THR A 203 -33.81 43.92 -0.59
CA THR A 203 -32.85 44.94 -0.16
C THR A 203 -31.48 44.58 -0.71
N GLN A 204 -31.05 45.41 -1.65
CA GLN A 204 -29.68 45.48 -2.13
C GLN A 204 -28.81 46.24 -1.12
N THR A 205 -27.50 46.10 -1.33
CA THR A 205 -26.35 46.92 -0.91
C THR A 205 -25.54 46.39 0.29
N PRO A 206 -24.22 46.66 0.34
CA PRO A 206 -23.22 46.40 -0.69
C PRO A 206 -21.96 45.71 -0.12
N LEU A 207 -21.05 45.26 -1.00
CA LEU A 207 -19.67 44.96 -0.66
C LEU A 207 -19.05 46.11 0.14
N ASN A 208 -18.40 45.78 1.25
CA ASN A 208 -17.28 46.56 1.77
C ASN A 208 -16.20 45.61 2.29
N ASP A 209 -14.99 45.92 1.86
CA ASP A 209 -13.71 45.36 2.23
C ASP A 209 -13.52 45.27 3.75
N ILE A 210 -13.10 44.10 4.26
CA ILE A 210 -12.19 44.02 5.40
C ILE A 210 -11.15 42.95 5.06
N ALA A 211 -10.14 43.41 4.33
CA ALA A 211 -8.83 42.79 4.33
C ALA A 211 -8.12 43.16 5.64
N GLY A 212 -7.54 42.13 6.27
CA GLY A 212 -6.28 42.19 7.01
C GLY A 212 -6.18 43.12 8.22
N GLU A 213 -6.28 42.56 9.43
CA GLU A 213 -5.40 42.88 10.56
C GLU A 213 -5.75 41.94 11.73
N LEU A 214 -4.95 40.88 11.92
CA LEU A 214 -4.84 40.15 13.18
C LEU A 214 -3.42 39.55 13.22
N GLU A 215 -2.43 40.44 13.36
CA GLU A 215 -1.11 40.07 13.86
C GLU A 215 -1.26 39.77 15.36
N ALA A 216 -1.28 38.49 15.70
CA ALA A 216 -1.18 38.04 17.10
C ALA A 216 0.26 37.63 17.38
N GLU A 217 0.92 38.53 18.09
CA GLU A 217 2.18 38.45 18.82
C GLU A 217 2.48 37.05 19.40
N MET A 218 3.37 36.31 18.73
CA MET A 218 3.93 35.05 19.23
C MET A 218 5.18 35.37 20.05
N LYS A 219 5.05 35.25 21.37
CA LYS A 219 6.12 35.40 22.35
C LYS A 219 6.97 34.12 22.41
N GLU A 220 8.23 34.23 22.01
CA GLU A 220 9.25 33.19 22.19
C GLU A 220 9.54 32.95 23.67
N PRO A 221 9.69 31.70 24.14
CA PRO A 221 10.39 31.41 25.38
C PRO A 221 11.89 31.25 25.10
N GLU A 222 12.67 32.17 25.67
CA GLU A 222 14.13 32.13 25.75
C GLU A 222 14.60 30.85 26.46
N THR A 223 15.50 30.14 25.80
CA THR A 223 16.29 29.04 26.35
C THR A 223 17.46 29.62 27.13
N GLU A 224 17.41 29.56 28.47
CA GLU A 224 18.58 29.80 29.31
C GLU A 224 19.52 28.59 29.29
N GLU A 225 20.66 28.77 28.63
CA GLU A 225 21.88 28.03 28.91
C GLU A 225 22.42 28.39 30.30
N LEU A 226 22.57 27.38 31.16
CA LEU A 226 23.58 27.44 32.23
C LEU A 226 24.30 26.10 32.33
N ALA A 227 25.51 26.11 31.79
CA ALA A 227 26.57 25.19 32.15
C ALA A 227 27.00 25.42 33.60
N SER A 228 27.22 24.34 34.36
CA SER A 228 28.18 24.34 35.46
C SER A 228 28.59 22.92 35.84
N ASP A 229 29.84 22.62 35.53
CA ASP A 229 30.65 21.56 36.14
C ASP A 229 30.70 21.70 37.66
N GLN A 230 30.32 20.67 38.42
CA GLN A 230 31.04 20.38 39.65
C GLN A 230 31.01 18.90 40.06
N LYS A 231 32.21 18.35 40.11
CA LYS A 231 32.61 17.04 40.59
C LYS A 231 32.98 17.13 42.07
N VAL A 232 32.30 16.39 42.96
CA VAL A 232 32.79 15.94 44.28
C VAL A 232 31.85 14.86 44.84
N SER A 233 32.33 13.60 44.90
CA SER A 233 32.68 12.82 46.11
C SER A 233 31.48 12.33 46.93
N LEU A 234 31.17 11.03 46.91
CA LEU A 234 31.66 10.03 47.89
C LEU A 234 31.33 10.41 49.33
N PHE A 235 30.15 9.99 49.81
CA PHE A 235 29.91 9.67 51.22
C PHE A 235 28.85 8.56 51.34
N ASP A 236 29.31 7.46 51.92
CA ASP A 236 28.57 6.42 52.64
C ASP A 236 27.64 7.02 53.70
N SER A 237 26.45 6.44 53.90
CA SER A 237 25.96 6.00 55.21
C SER A 237 24.53 5.46 55.15
N GLU A 238 24.38 4.37 55.89
CA GLU A 238 23.21 3.56 56.19
C GLU A 238 22.04 4.32 56.85
N SER A 239 20.80 3.86 56.64
CA SER A 239 19.81 3.68 57.72
C SER A 239 18.51 3.03 57.24
N GLU A 240 18.28 1.84 57.80
CA GLU A 240 17.07 1.39 58.49
C GLU A 240 15.73 1.21 57.74
N GLU A 241 15.37 -0.08 57.62
CA GLU A 241 14.20 -0.70 58.23
C GLU A 241 12.91 0.13 58.28
N ILE A 242 12.01 -0.14 57.33
CA ILE A 242 10.57 -0.11 57.61
C ILE A 242 9.96 -1.41 57.10
N GLY A 243 9.75 -2.34 58.03
CA GLY A 243 8.92 -3.51 57.81
C GLY A 243 7.50 -3.10 57.47
N SER A 244 6.97 -3.66 56.38
CA SER A 244 5.53 -3.71 56.13
C SER A 244 5.18 -5.11 55.66
N LYS A 245 4.88 -5.93 56.67
CA LYS A 245 4.18 -7.20 56.56
C LYS A 245 2.77 -6.92 56.05
N LEU A 246 2.61 -6.91 54.73
CA LEU A 246 1.33 -7.12 54.07
C LEU A 246 1.39 -8.49 53.41
N VAL A 247 0.65 -9.41 54.02
CA VAL A 247 0.24 -10.67 53.43
C VAL A 247 -0.59 -10.32 52.20
N SER A 248 0.05 -10.28 51.04
CA SER A 248 -0.63 -10.47 49.77
C SER A 248 -0.72 -11.97 49.55
N GLU A 249 -1.94 -12.46 49.41
CA GLU A 249 -2.21 -13.76 48.83
C GLU A 249 -1.55 -13.80 47.45
N SER A 250 -0.34 -14.36 47.40
CA SER A 250 0.38 -14.66 46.18
C SER A 250 -0.41 -15.71 45.43
N LYS A 251 -1.29 -15.23 44.56
CA LYS A 251 -1.74 -15.94 43.38
C LYS A 251 -0.45 -16.42 42.70
N GLU A 252 -0.14 -17.71 42.81
CA GLU A 252 0.96 -18.34 42.11
C GLU A 252 0.75 -18.07 40.61
N GLU A 253 1.39 -17.03 40.10
CA GLU A 253 1.53 -16.76 38.67
C GLU A 253 2.47 -17.84 38.15
N LYS A 254 1.88 -18.97 37.82
CA LYS A 254 2.62 -20.09 37.26
C LYS A 254 3.06 -19.68 35.85
N GLU A 255 4.35 -19.65 35.64
CA GLU A 255 5.00 -19.30 34.39
C GLU A 255 5.42 -20.56 33.62
N LEU A 256 5.34 -20.53 32.28
CA LEU A 256 5.74 -21.63 31.40
C LEU A 256 6.74 -21.17 30.34
N LYS A 257 7.85 -21.89 30.20
CA LYS A 257 8.87 -21.60 29.19
C LYS A 257 8.54 -22.28 27.87
N CYS A 258 8.60 -21.50 26.78
CA CYS A 258 8.41 -22.00 25.44
C CYS A 258 9.54 -22.99 25.05
N PRO A 259 9.22 -24.21 24.60
CA PRO A 259 10.25 -25.19 24.20
C PRO A 259 10.98 -24.81 22.91
N ASN A 260 10.40 -23.92 22.09
CA ASN A 260 10.98 -23.53 20.81
C ASN A 260 11.97 -22.35 20.95
N CYS A 261 11.65 -21.35 21.77
CA CYS A 261 12.48 -20.13 21.88
C CYS A 261 12.93 -19.74 23.29
N GLY A 262 12.51 -20.48 24.33
CA GLY A 262 12.89 -20.24 25.72
C GLY A 262 12.21 -19.04 26.39
N PHE A 263 11.32 -18.33 25.70
CA PHE A 263 10.56 -17.22 26.27
C PHE A 263 9.60 -17.71 27.35
N THR A 264 9.51 -16.98 28.46
CA THR A 264 8.61 -17.26 29.57
C THR A 264 7.25 -16.64 29.29
N ASN A 265 6.20 -17.46 29.23
CA ASN A 265 4.82 -17.04 28.99
C ASN A 265 3.98 -17.34 30.25
N MET A 266 2.80 -16.74 30.33
CA MET A 266 1.83 -17.06 31.37
C MET A 266 1.28 -18.47 31.18
N LEU A 267 0.97 -19.19 32.28
CA LEU A 267 0.47 -20.56 32.17
C LEU A 267 -0.80 -20.69 31.33
N ASP A 268 -1.63 -19.65 31.26
CA ASP A 268 -2.87 -19.61 30.49
C ASP A 268 -2.65 -19.31 28.99
N SER A 269 -1.43 -19.00 28.56
CA SER A 269 -1.11 -18.76 27.17
C SER A 269 -1.05 -20.08 26.39
N TRP A 270 -1.87 -20.18 25.34
CA TRP A 270 -1.88 -21.35 24.44
C TRP A 270 -0.75 -21.30 23.41
N TYR A 271 -0.21 -20.12 23.14
CA TYR A 271 0.86 -19.88 22.18
C TYR A 271 1.92 -18.97 22.81
N CYS A 272 3.17 -19.13 22.38
CA CYS A 272 4.26 -18.29 22.82
C CYS A 272 4.15 -16.88 22.22
N GLU A 273 4.16 -15.85 23.06
CA GLU A 273 4.07 -14.46 22.62
C GLU A 273 5.27 -14.00 21.79
N LYS A 274 6.42 -14.67 21.93
CA LYS A 274 7.64 -14.31 21.21
C LYS A 274 7.78 -15.00 19.85
N CYS A 275 7.40 -16.28 19.74
CA CYS A 275 7.63 -17.05 18.50
C CYS A 275 6.37 -17.70 17.90
N GLY A 276 5.22 -17.59 18.57
CA GLY A 276 3.94 -18.16 18.11
C GLY A 276 3.83 -19.68 18.23
N ALA A 277 4.82 -20.37 18.81
CA ALA A 277 4.75 -21.82 19.00
C ALA A 277 3.71 -22.20 20.06
N GLU A 278 2.97 -23.29 19.81
CA GLU A 278 1.99 -23.82 20.75
C GLU A 278 2.66 -24.27 22.06
N LEU A 279 2.05 -23.89 23.19
CA LEU A 279 2.51 -24.21 24.53
C LEU A 279 1.70 -25.39 25.04
N VAL A 280 2.27 -26.59 24.98
CA VAL A 280 1.59 -27.82 25.42
C VAL A 280 1.37 -27.76 26.93
N GLN A 281 0.14 -27.53 27.37
CA GLN A 281 -0.26 -27.64 28.77
C GLN A 281 -0.40 -29.12 29.12
N GLU A 282 0.62 -29.75 29.71
CA GLU A 282 0.48 -31.09 30.27
C GLU A 282 -0.40 -31.04 31.52
N SER A 283 -1.72 -31.09 31.35
CA SER A 283 -2.63 -31.39 32.45
C SER A 283 -2.42 -32.85 32.85
N LYS A 284 -1.77 -33.08 34.00
CA LYS A 284 -1.79 -34.38 34.68
C LYS A 284 -3.24 -34.79 35.01
N GLY A 285 -3.85 -35.60 34.16
CA GLY A 285 -4.83 -36.63 34.55
C GLY A 285 -4.15 -37.98 34.36
N GLY A 286 -3.98 -38.86 35.34
CA GLY A 286 -4.99 -39.25 36.32
C GLY A 286 -5.72 -40.50 35.84
N GLY A 287 -5.00 -41.63 35.79
CA GLY A 287 -5.51 -42.99 35.99
C GLY A 287 -6.59 -43.56 35.06
N ALA A 288 -6.21 -44.60 34.33
CA ALA A 288 -6.85 -45.91 34.47
C ALA A 288 -5.76 -46.99 34.47
#